data_AF-A0A4Q7LJF3-F1
#
_entry.id   AF-A0A4Q7LJF3-F1
#
_cell.length_a   1.000
_cell.length_b   1.000
_cell.length_c   1.000
_cell.angle_alpha   90.00
_cell.angle_beta   90.00
_cell.angle_gamma   90.00
#
_symmetry.space_group_name_H-M   'P 1'
#
loop_
_entity.id
_entity.type
_entity.pdbx_description
1 polymer ?
#
loop_
_entity_poly.entity_id
_entity_poly.type
_entity_poly.pdbx_seq_one_letter_code
_entity_poly.pdbx_strand_id
1 'polypeptide(L)'
;MKNRRAAARSDTATPQLELPLFEHDAWPSTPAAVAPPMAPAAHAIGQVAASAPTALPPALLSPHPAAHPVVPSPAPRRAADTPQGDSALWRHPRGNREIRLGGQSVGYELRRARRRTIGFVIGAEGLVVSAPRWVGQPEIDAALLSKTRWILRKLADQHERIERIAAARVTWCDGTSLPYLGEPLLIVLDARVAGAELRDGRHSQPCADGIAAPSPQTGLAGMAQRVLHIGLPQSADATQIRDAVQSWLQRQAIALFETRCRHYAAQLGVRVARLRLSSAQTRWGSASADGTVRLNWRLIHFSLASIDYVVAHELAHLREMNHSAAFWEVVRSVMPDYESRRGQLKDGQVPVFD
;
A
#
# COMPACT_ATOMS: atom_id res chain seq x y z
N MET A 1 13.53 44.06 -47.29
CA MET A 1 12.99 43.17 -48.34
C MET A 1 12.56 41.86 -47.69
N LYS A 2 11.29 41.41 -47.88
CA LYS A 2 10.71 40.07 -47.56
C LYS A 2 11.29 39.30 -46.33
N ASN A 3 10.71 39.35 -45.12
CA ASN A 3 9.42 38.78 -44.66
C ASN A 3 9.29 37.24 -44.77
N ARG A 4 9.27 36.53 -43.63
CA ARG A 4 8.37 35.37 -43.38
C ARG A 4 8.33 34.96 -41.89
N ARG A 5 7.11 34.87 -41.34
CA ARG A 5 6.81 34.17 -40.07
C ARG A 5 6.86 32.65 -40.28
N ALA A 6 7.23 31.89 -39.25
CA ALA A 6 6.85 30.49 -39.08
C ALA A 6 6.49 30.25 -37.61
N ALA A 7 5.47 29.42 -37.35
CA ALA A 7 4.79 29.38 -36.06
C ALA A 7 5.56 28.57 -34.99
N ALA A 8 5.56 29.08 -33.75
CA ALA A 8 5.82 28.24 -32.58
C ALA A 8 4.71 27.19 -32.49
N ARG A 9 5.08 25.91 -32.58
CA ARG A 9 4.13 24.80 -32.35
C ARG A 9 4.01 24.56 -30.86
N SER A 10 2.77 24.45 -30.40
CA SER A 10 2.41 24.13 -29.03
C SER A 10 3.04 22.80 -28.60
N ASP A 11 3.78 22.82 -27.50
CA ASP A 11 4.37 21.62 -26.91
C ASP A 11 3.26 20.84 -26.17
N THR A 12 2.58 19.94 -26.89
CA THR A 12 1.55 19.08 -26.31
C THR A 12 2.23 17.89 -25.63
N ALA A 13 2.61 18.10 -24.36
CA ALA A 13 3.07 17.05 -23.47
C ALA A 13 2.08 15.88 -23.49
N THR A 14 2.50 14.75 -24.06
CA THR A 14 1.71 13.52 -24.08
C THR A 14 1.66 12.95 -22.67
N PRO A 15 0.49 12.55 -22.14
CA PRO A 15 0.40 12.03 -20.78
C PRO A 15 1.24 10.75 -20.67
N GLN A 16 2.29 10.83 -19.87
CA GLN A 16 3.12 9.69 -19.50
C GLN A 16 2.33 8.90 -18.46
N LEU A 17 1.87 7.69 -18.80
CA LEU A 17 1.02 6.93 -17.90
C LEU A 17 1.85 6.29 -16.77
N GLU A 18 1.41 6.56 -15.55
CA GLU A 18 2.14 6.25 -14.33
C GLU A 18 1.47 5.08 -13.61
N LEU A 19 2.25 4.07 -13.23
CA LEU A 19 1.80 3.03 -12.31
C LEU A 19 2.20 3.39 -10.87
N PRO A 20 1.24 3.71 -9.98
CA PRO A 20 1.56 4.02 -8.59
C PRO A 20 2.08 2.78 -7.84
N LEU A 21 3.00 2.98 -6.90
CA LEU A 21 3.65 1.92 -6.13
C LEU A 21 2.63 0.98 -5.44
N PHE A 22 1.48 1.54 -5.03
CA PHE A 22 0.41 0.84 -4.31
C PHE A 22 -1.00 1.45 -4.53
N GLU A 23 -1.45 1.71 -5.77
CA GLU A 23 -2.84 2.15 -6.02
C GLU A 23 -3.73 1.07 -6.69
N HIS A 24 -4.63 0.51 -5.88
CA HIS A 24 -6.04 0.94 -5.81
C HIS A 24 -6.71 1.53 -7.06
N ASP A 25 -6.70 0.83 -8.20
CA ASP A 25 -7.85 0.94 -9.11
C ASP A 25 -9.08 0.28 -8.46
N ALA A 26 -10.01 1.10 -8.00
CA ALA A 26 -11.38 0.64 -7.81
C ALA A 26 -12.04 0.55 -9.19
N TRP A 27 -12.51 -0.65 -9.56
CA TRP A 27 -13.22 -0.86 -10.81
C TRP A 27 -14.45 0.06 -10.91
N PRO A 28 -14.68 0.75 -12.04
CA PRO A 28 -15.89 1.54 -12.24
C PRO A 28 -17.09 0.59 -12.44
N SER A 29 -17.87 0.39 -11.39
CA SER A 29 -19.20 -0.21 -11.51
C SER A 29 -20.08 0.65 -12.43
N THR A 30 -20.85 -0.02 -13.29
CA THR A 30 -21.74 0.55 -14.30
C THR A 30 -22.69 1.62 -13.72
N PRO A 31 -22.92 2.75 -14.42
CA PRO A 31 -23.82 3.80 -13.92
C PRO A 31 -25.30 3.38 -14.01
N ALA A 32 -26.07 3.70 -12.97
CA ALA A 32 -27.53 3.54 -12.96
C ALA A 32 -28.24 4.83 -12.51
N ALA A 33 -29.13 5.31 -13.38
CA ALA A 33 -30.29 6.19 -13.15
C ALA A 33 -30.12 7.68 -12.70
N VAL A 34 -30.93 8.52 -13.35
CA VAL A 34 -31.16 9.97 -13.15
C VAL A 34 -32.67 10.17 -13.43
N ALA A 35 -33.49 10.95 -12.72
CA ALA A 35 -33.47 11.62 -11.40
C ALA A 35 -34.95 12.05 -11.16
N PRO A 36 -35.35 13.24 -10.62
CA PRO A 36 -34.78 14.15 -9.63
C PRO A 36 -35.69 14.30 -8.36
N PRO A 37 -36.27 15.46 -7.94
CA PRO A 37 -35.91 16.08 -6.64
C PRO A 37 -37.06 16.26 -5.60
N MET A 38 -36.70 16.82 -4.43
CA MET A 38 -37.60 17.32 -3.35
C MET A 38 -38.50 18.50 -3.84
N ALA A 39 -39.59 18.98 -3.20
CA ALA A 39 -40.22 18.88 -1.85
C ALA A 39 -41.74 19.26 -2.00
N PRO A 40 -42.55 19.72 -0.99
CA PRO A 40 -42.50 19.68 0.48
C PRO A 40 -43.83 19.12 1.13
N ALA A 41 -44.14 19.45 2.38
CA ALA A 41 -45.27 18.92 3.16
C ALA A 41 -46.48 19.88 3.34
N ALA A 42 -47.70 19.35 3.52
CA ALA A 42 -48.85 20.02 4.19
C ALA A 42 -50.01 19.03 4.57
N HIS A 43 -50.87 19.48 5.48
CA HIS A 43 -51.91 18.78 6.27
C HIS A 43 -53.13 18.12 5.56
N ALA A 44 -53.83 17.24 6.33
CA ALA A 44 -55.24 17.36 6.76
C ALA A 44 -56.23 16.18 6.47
N ILE A 45 -56.69 15.55 7.57
CA ILE A 45 -58.10 15.20 7.93
C ILE A 45 -58.96 14.33 6.97
N GLY A 46 -59.50 13.21 7.50
CA GLY A 46 -60.67 12.51 6.93
C GLY A 46 -61.02 11.19 7.62
N GLN A 47 -62.07 11.16 8.46
CA GLN A 47 -62.69 9.94 8.99
C GLN A 47 -63.83 9.45 8.09
N VAL A 48 -64.24 8.17 8.22
CA VAL A 48 -65.64 7.67 8.41
C VAL A 48 -65.57 6.12 8.60
N ALA A 49 -66.61 5.49 9.15
CA ALA A 49 -66.53 4.23 9.91
C ALA A 49 -67.42 3.06 9.41
N ALA A 50 -67.32 1.95 10.16
CA ALA A 50 -68.31 0.89 10.42
C ALA A 50 -68.53 -0.26 9.42
N SER A 51 -68.27 -1.51 9.86
CA SER A 51 -69.30 -2.43 10.38
C SER A 51 -68.73 -3.82 10.78
N ALA A 52 -69.28 -4.44 11.83
CA ALA A 52 -69.07 -5.85 12.24
C ALA A 52 -70.43 -6.60 12.18
N PRO A 53 -70.59 -7.92 12.49
CA PRO A 53 -70.51 -8.45 13.87
C PRO A 53 -70.14 -9.97 14.02
N THR A 54 -70.34 -10.52 15.25
CA THR A 54 -70.56 -11.96 15.61
C THR A 54 -69.29 -12.83 15.80
N ALA A 55 -69.05 -13.62 16.88
CA ALA A 55 -69.70 -13.81 18.20
C ALA A 55 -68.71 -14.36 19.29
N LEU A 56 -69.21 -14.58 20.52
CA LEU A 56 -68.54 -14.92 21.81
C LEU A 56 -69.24 -16.13 22.49
N PRO A 57 -68.90 -16.56 23.74
CA PRO A 57 -67.66 -16.40 24.54
C PRO A 57 -66.99 -17.80 24.75
N PRO A 58 -67.17 -18.58 25.84
CA PRO A 58 -66.87 -18.45 27.30
C PRO A 58 -65.56 -19.16 27.73
N ALA A 59 -65.12 -19.21 29.00
CA ALA A 59 -65.12 -18.29 30.16
C ALA A 59 -64.30 -18.95 31.30
N LEU A 60 -63.69 -18.18 32.21
CA LEU A 60 -63.73 -18.37 33.69
C LEU A 60 -62.87 -17.33 34.44
N LEU A 61 -63.17 -17.14 35.74
CA LEU A 61 -62.87 -15.93 36.51
C LEU A 61 -61.78 -16.08 37.59
N SER A 62 -61.01 -14.99 37.80
CA SER A 62 -60.66 -14.37 39.11
C SER A 62 -59.73 -15.09 40.11
N PRO A 63 -59.26 -14.41 41.20
CA PRO A 63 -59.17 -12.97 41.49
C PRO A 63 -57.77 -12.49 41.97
N HIS A 64 -57.61 -11.16 42.16
CA HIS A 64 -56.58 -10.54 42.99
C HIS A 64 -57.10 -10.31 44.43
N PRO A 65 -56.20 -10.16 45.44
CA PRO A 65 -56.36 -8.98 46.29
C PRO A 65 -55.05 -8.34 46.83
N ALA A 66 -55.17 -7.02 47.08
CA ALA A 66 -54.50 -6.19 48.10
C ALA A 66 -52.95 -6.06 48.16
N ALA A 67 -52.51 -4.79 48.26
CA ALA A 67 -51.13 -4.38 48.53
C ALA A 67 -50.95 -3.94 49.99
N HIS A 68 -49.71 -3.95 50.51
CA HIS A 68 -49.21 -3.03 51.56
C HIS A 68 -47.66 -3.04 51.60
N PRO A 69 -46.98 -2.07 52.25
CA PRO A 69 -45.68 -1.54 51.78
C PRO A 69 -44.43 -2.12 52.45
N VAL A 70 -43.26 -1.93 51.81
CA VAL A 70 -41.92 -2.18 52.41
C VAL A 70 -40.99 -0.98 52.18
N VAL A 71 -40.22 -0.67 53.22
CA VAL A 71 -39.32 0.49 53.40
C VAL A 71 -37.94 0.26 52.72
N PRO A 72 -37.22 1.30 52.23
CA PRO A 72 -36.03 1.11 51.39
C PRO A 72 -34.70 0.93 52.17
N SER A 73 -33.78 0.15 51.60
CA SER A 73 -32.33 0.11 51.91
C SER A 73 -31.58 -0.80 50.91
N PRO A 74 -30.25 -0.65 50.73
CA PRO A 74 -29.51 0.58 50.50
C PRO A 74 -28.69 0.51 49.18
N ALA A 75 -28.10 1.62 48.75
CA ALA A 75 -27.35 1.67 47.49
C ALA A 75 -26.06 0.79 47.50
N PRO A 76 -25.77 0.02 46.44
CA PRO A 76 -24.43 -0.51 46.24
C PRO A 76 -23.47 0.63 45.91
N ARG A 77 -22.30 0.61 46.54
CA ARG A 77 -21.27 1.65 46.36
C ARG A 77 -20.82 1.66 44.91
N ARG A 78 -20.66 2.87 44.35
CA ARG A 78 -20.07 3.07 43.03
C ARG A 78 -18.60 2.65 43.10
N ALA A 79 -18.30 1.42 42.71
CA ALA A 79 -16.94 1.01 42.44
C ALA A 79 -16.40 1.92 41.32
N ALA A 80 -15.30 2.62 41.63
CA ALA A 80 -14.42 3.13 40.60
C ALA A 80 -13.74 1.94 39.87
N ASP A 81 -12.89 2.25 38.91
CA ASP A 81 -12.08 1.29 38.15
C ASP A 81 -12.85 0.51 37.07
N THR A 82 -13.43 1.25 36.13
CA THR A 82 -13.29 0.84 34.72
C THR A 82 -11.83 1.07 34.32
N PRO A 83 -11.12 0.06 33.77
CA PRO A 83 -9.79 0.29 33.21
C PRO A 83 -9.89 1.33 32.09
N GLN A 84 -9.23 2.47 32.29
CA GLN A 84 -9.07 3.47 31.23
C GLN A 84 -8.14 2.86 30.19
N GLY A 85 -8.72 2.32 29.10
CA GLY A 85 -7.95 1.76 28.00
C GLY A 85 -6.93 2.77 27.48
N ASP A 86 -5.71 2.30 27.24
CA ASP A 86 -4.57 3.13 26.86
C ASP A 86 -4.97 4.14 25.78
N SER A 87 -4.93 5.41 26.16
CA SER A 87 -5.24 6.51 25.25
C SER A 87 -4.06 6.72 24.31
N ALA A 88 -4.00 5.89 23.26
CA ALA A 88 -3.06 6.06 22.16
C ALA A 88 -3.06 7.53 21.70
N LEU A 89 -1.90 8.17 21.84
CA LEU A 89 -1.78 9.62 21.81
C LEU A 89 -1.00 10.03 20.56
N TRP A 90 -1.73 10.41 19.53
CA TRP A 90 -1.19 10.84 18.24
C TRP A 90 -0.75 12.32 18.34
N ARG A 91 0.54 12.63 18.17
CA ARG A 91 1.03 14.02 18.21
C ARG A 91 1.59 14.47 16.87
N HIS A 92 1.06 15.58 16.36
CA HIS A 92 1.73 16.37 15.33
C HIS A 92 2.87 17.20 15.96
N PRO A 93 4.11 17.22 15.43
CA PRO A 93 5.22 18.03 15.94
C PRO A 93 4.91 19.54 16.03
N ARG A 94 4.11 20.04 15.09
CA ARG A 94 3.56 21.41 15.09
C ARG A 94 2.12 21.49 15.60
N GLY A 95 1.69 20.50 16.38
CA GLY A 95 0.34 20.43 16.92
C GLY A 95 0.05 21.61 17.83
N ASN A 96 -0.99 22.39 17.48
CA ASN A 96 -1.41 23.58 18.24
C ASN A 96 -2.85 23.43 18.80
N ARG A 97 -3.47 22.27 18.53
CA ARG A 97 -4.80 21.84 19.00
C ARG A 97 -4.79 20.33 19.22
N GLU A 98 -5.73 19.87 20.00
CA GLU A 98 -5.95 18.45 20.31
C GLU A 98 -7.45 18.16 20.34
N ILE A 99 -7.85 16.94 19.95
CA ILE A 99 -9.23 16.48 20.00
C ILE A 99 -9.26 14.98 20.33
N ARG A 100 -10.27 14.53 21.08
CA ARG A 100 -10.49 13.11 21.35
C ARG A 100 -11.37 12.49 20.26
N LEU A 101 -10.80 11.57 19.48
CA LEU A 101 -11.48 10.86 18.38
C LEU A 101 -11.52 9.37 18.72
N GLY A 102 -12.72 8.79 18.83
CA GLY A 102 -12.89 7.36 19.12
C GLY A 102 -12.22 6.88 20.42
N GLY A 103 -12.13 7.76 21.42
CA GLY A 103 -11.42 7.50 22.69
C GLY A 103 -9.93 7.88 22.67
N GLN A 104 -9.29 7.91 21.50
CA GLN A 104 -7.88 8.25 21.33
C GLN A 104 -7.66 9.76 21.27
N SER A 105 -6.50 10.26 21.71
CA SER A 105 -6.19 11.69 21.67
C SER A 105 -5.37 12.03 20.44
N VAL A 106 -5.83 13.01 19.65
CA VAL A 106 -5.21 13.41 18.38
C VAL A 106 -4.83 14.88 18.43
N GLY A 107 -3.54 15.16 18.63
CA GLY A 107 -2.91 16.46 18.45
C GLY A 107 -2.72 16.77 16.97
N TYR A 108 -3.18 17.94 16.53
CA TYR A 108 -3.19 18.35 15.12
C TYR A 108 -2.72 19.79 14.92
N GLU A 109 -2.18 20.08 13.74
CA GLU A 109 -1.86 21.46 13.35
C GLU A 109 -3.09 22.12 12.69
N LEU A 110 -3.68 23.10 13.36
CA LEU A 110 -4.73 23.94 12.79
C LEU A 110 -4.11 25.12 12.02
N ARG A 111 -4.30 25.15 10.70
CA ARG A 111 -3.95 26.27 9.81
C ARG A 111 -5.19 27.03 9.36
N ARG A 112 -5.16 28.37 9.49
CA ARG A 112 -6.23 29.26 9.01
C ARG A 112 -5.88 29.84 7.64
N ALA A 113 -6.59 29.40 6.60
CA ALA A 113 -6.29 29.72 5.20
C ALA A 113 -7.46 30.42 4.49
N ARG A 114 -7.19 31.02 3.32
CA ARG A 114 -8.23 31.51 2.40
C ARG A 114 -8.80 30.33 1.61
N ARG A 115 -9.89 29.75 2.11
CA ARG A 115 -10.54 28.55 1.54
C ARG A 115 -12.04 28.54 1.84
N ARG A 116 -12.82 27.78 1.06
CA ARG A 116 -14.30 27.73 1.13
C ARG A 116 -14.87 26.63 2.05
N THR A 117 -14.08 25.60 2.34
CA THR A 117 -14.47 24.41 3.12
C THR A 117 -13.45 24.14 4.23
N ILE A 118 -13.70 23.21 5.16
CA ILE A 118 -12.68 22.62 6.04
C ILE A 118 -12.02 21.44 5.31
N GLY A 119 -10.76 21.13 5.58
CA GLY A 119 -10.06 20.01 4.95
C GLY A 119 -8.95 19.44 5.80
N PHE A 120 -8.71 18.15 5.60
CA PHE A 120 -7.87 17.31 6.46
C PHE A 120 -6.80 16.66 5.59
N VAL A 121 -5.55 16.74 6.02
CA VAL A 121 -4.42 16.06 5.41
C VAL A 121 -3.72 15.27 6.51
N ILE A 122 -3.39 14.01 6.24
CA ILE A 122 -2.64 13.15 7.16
C ILE A 122 -1.32 12.87 6.47
N GLY A 123 -0.26 13.55 6.90
CA GLY A 123 1.10 13.38 6.39
C GLY A 123 1.95 12.55 7.35
N ALA A 124 3.24 12.43 7.05
CA ALA A 124 4.21 11.75 7.93
C ALA A 124 4.29 12.37 9.33
N GLU A 125 4.05 13.67 9.46
CA GLU A 125 3.98 14.39 10.74
C GLU A 125 2.64 14.21 11.47
N GLY A 126 1.63 13.55 10.88
CA GLY A 126 0.28 13.37 11.46
C GLY A 126 -0.80 14.26 10.82
N LEU A 127 -1.82 14.64 11.61
CA LEU A 127 -2.99 15.36 11.12
C LEU A 127 -2.76 16.89 11.02
N VAL A 128 -3.00 17.43 9.83
CA VAL A 128 -3.10 18.87 9.56
C VAL A 128 -4.54 19.21 9.18
N VAL A 129 -5.13 20.18 9.89
CA VAL A 129 -6.48 20.69 9.65
C VAL A 129 -6.36 22.09 9.08
N SER A 130 -6.85 22.28 7.86
CA SER A 130 -6.90 23.60 7.24
C SER A 130 -8.35 24.09 7.19
N ALA A 131 -8.61 25.23 7.82
CA ALA A 131 -9.95 25.81 7.96
C ALA A 131 -10.01 27.25 7.43
N PRO A 132 -11.18 27.73 6.96
CA PRO A 132 -11.41 29.15 6.68
C PRO A 132 -11.22 30.02 7.93
N ARG A 133 -11.01 31.32 7.77
CA ARG A 133 -10.88 32.26 8.90
C ARG A 133 -12.20 32.52 9.65
N TRP A 134 -13.34 32.39 8.98
CA TRP A 134 -14.67 32.65 9.53
C TRP A 134 -15.30 31.46 10.27
N VAL A 135 -14.77 30.24 10.05
CA VAL A 135 -15.29 29.01 10.68
C VAL A 135 -14.90 28.95 12.15
N GLY A 136 -15.86 28.67 13.04
CA GLY A 136 -15.64 28.53 14.48
C GLY A 136 -14.84 27.29 14.85
N GLN A 137 -14.29 27.23 16.07
CA GLN A 137 -13.70 25.99 16.61
C GLN A 137 -14.73 24.84 16.70
N PRO A 138 -15.98 25.04 17.20
CA PRO A 138 -16.96 23.97 17.31
C PRO A 138 -17.33 23.32 15.97
N GLU A 139 -17.33 24.10 14.88
CA GLU A 139 -17.60 23.61 13.52
C GLU A 139 -16.45 22.73 12.99
N ILE A 140 -15.21 23.05 13.37
CA ILE A 140 -14.02 22.22 13.08
C ILE A 140 -14.08 20.93 13.87
N ASP A 141 -14.42 21.00 15.16
CA ASP A 141 -14.50 19.83 16.03
C ASP A 141 -15.63 18.89 15.57
N ALA A 142 -16.80 19.42 15.20
CA ALA A 142 -17.89 18.64 14.59
C ALA A 142 -17.45 17.99 13.27
N ALA A 143 -16.73 18.71 12.41
CA ALA A 143 -16.22 18.17 11.16
C ALA A 143 -15.17 17.06 11.39
N LEU A 144 -14.28 17.22 12.37
CA LEU A 144 -13.31 16.19 12.78
C LEU A 144 -14.00 14.94 13.36
N LEU A 145 -14.98 15.13 14.26
CA LEU A 145 -15.77 14.04 14.84
C LEU A 145 -16.51 13.24 13.75
N SER A 146 -17.10 13.92 12.76
CA SER A 146 -17.73 13.27 11.60
C SER A 146 -16.76 12.42 10.75
N LYS A 147 -15.46 12.69 10.85
CA LYS A 147 -14.39 11.98 10.14
C LYS A 147 -13.58 11.03 11.04
N THR A 148 -13.94 10.86 12.32
CA THR A 148 -13.27 9.98 13.31
C THR A 148 -12.73 8.68 12.70
N ARG A 149 -13.60 7.85 12.11
CA ARG A 149 -13.21 6.54 11.54
C ARG A 149 -12.20 6.66 10.39
N TRP A 150 -12.30 7.70 9.57
CA TRP A 150 -11.36 7.95 8.46
C TRP A 150 -10.00 8.45 8.98
N ILE A 151 -10.02 9.36 9.96
CA ILE A 151 -8.81 9.93 10.58
C ILE A 151 -8.02 8.82 11.30
N LEU A 152 -8.66 8.07 12.20
CA LEU A 152 -8.00 7.02 12.98
C LEU A 152 -7.44 5.91 12.07
N ARG A 153 -8.21 5.45 11.07
CA ARG A 153 -7.70 4.49 10.08
C ARG A 153 -6.48 5.05 9.36
N LYS A 154 -6.52 6.29 8.87
CA LYS A 154 -5.39 6.86 8.12
C LYS A 154 -4.17 7.15 8.99
N LEU A 155 -4.34 7.45 10.29
CA LEU A 155 -3.22 7.53 11.24
C LEU A 155 -2.60 6.14 11.49
N ALA A 156 -3.42 5.11 11.66
CA ALA A 156 -2.93 3.72 11.74
C ALA A 156 -2.22 3.29 10.44
N ASP A 157 -2.82 3.54 9.27
CA ASP A 157 -2.21 3.27 7.95
C ASP A 157 -0.84 3.96 7.79
N GLN A 158 -0.66 5.17 8.36
CA GLN A 158 0.63 5.88 8.34
C GLN A 158 1.61 5.33 9.36
N HIS A 159 1.16 4.99 10.57
CA HIS A 159 2.01 4.43 11.61
C HIS A 159 2.56 3.07 11.21
N GLU A 160 1.68 2.17 10.74
CA GLU A 160 2.07 0.86 10.21
C GLU A 160 3.03 1.01 9.02
N ARG A 161 2.87 2.04 8.18
CA ARG A 161 3.83 2.34 7.10
C ARG A 161 5.19 2.82 7.62
N ILE A 162 5.23 3.63 8.68
CA ILE A 162 6.47 4.07 9.33
C ILE A 162 7.17 2.88 10.00
N GLU A 163 6.44 2.07 10.75
CA GLU A 163 6.95 0.85 11.39
C GLU A 163 7.45 -0.15 10.34
N ARG A 164 6.73 -0.34 9.23
CA ARG A 164 7.14 -1.20 8.11
C ARG A 164 8.40 -0.69 7.41
N ILE A 165 8.58 0.63 7.27
CA ILE A 165 9.82 1.24 6.75
C ILE A 165 10.98 1.03 7.74
N ALA A 166 10.75 1.21 9.04
CA ALA A 166 11.76 1.01 10.08
C ALA A 166 12.19 -0.46 10.17
N ALA A 167 11.23 -1.40 10.16
CA ALA A 167 11.48 -2.84 10.19
C ALA A 167 12.13 -3.38 8.90
N ALA A 168 11.92 -2.71 7.77
CA ALA A 168 12.58 -3.04 6.50
C ALA A 168 14.00 -2.46 6.37
N ARG A 169 14.49 -1.66 7.33
CA ARG A 169 15.84 -1.08 7.27
C ARG A 169 16.90 -2.16 7.46
N VAL A 170 17.79 -2.28 6.48
CA VAL A 170 18.85 -3.29 6.49
C VAL A 170 19.99 -2.84 7.42
N THR A 171 20.28 -3.64 8.44
CA THR A 171 21.54 -3.55 9.19
C THR A 171 22.65 -4.17 8.34
N TRP A 172 23.62 -3.37 7.91
CA TRP A 172 24.70 -3.81 7.02
C TRP A 172 25.92 -4.31 7.80
N CYS A 173 26.11 -5.62 7.80
CA CYS A 173 27.25 -6.33 8.38
C CYS A 173 27.54 -7.65 7.63
N ASP A 174 28.59 -8.36 8.01
CA ASP A 174 28.73 -9.79 7.64
C ASP A 174 27.52 -10.59 8.12
N GLY A 175 27.05 -11.55 7.33
CA GLY A 175 25.86 -12.36 7.64
C GLY A 175 24.52 -11.66 7.43
N THR A 176 24.48 -10.43 6.89
CA THR A 176 23.22 -9.74 6.53
C THR A 176 22.39 -10.61 5.58
N SER A 177 21.08 -10.71 5.80
CA SER A 177 20.16 -11.39 4.87
C SER A 177 19.19 -10.39 4.25
N LEU A 178 18.97 -10.48 2.94
CA LEU A 178 18.01 -9.63 2.21
C LEU A 178 17.29 -10.41 1.09
N PRO A 179 16.05 -10.06 0.72
CA PRO A 179 15.34 -10.75 -0.37
C PRO A 179 16.01 -10.56 -1.74
N TYR A 180 16.14 -11.64 -2.51
CA TYR A 180 16.64 -11.65 -3.88
C TYR A 180 15.88 -12.71 -4.69
N LEU A 181 15.16 -12.26 -5.71
CA LEU A 181 14.26 -13.08 -6.53
C LEU A 181 13.20 -13.83 -5.70
N GLY A 182 12.71 -13.20 -4.62
CA GLY A 182 11.72 -13.77 -3.70
C GLY A 182 12.29 -14.74 -2.64
N GLU A 183 13.61 -14.92 -2.58
CA GLU A 183 14.30 -15.88 -1.72
C GLU A 183 15.35 -15.15 -0.86
N PRO A 184 15.74 -15.64 0.33
CA PRO A 184 16.79 -15.01 1.13
C PRO A 184 18.18 -15.12 0.46
N LEU A 185 18.89 -13.98 0.42
CA LEU A 185 20.30 -13.87 0.01
C LEU A 185 21.14 -13.50 1.23
N LEU A 186 22.04 -14.41 1.62
CA LEU A 186 23.02 -14.17 2.67
C LEU A 186 24.23 -13.41 2.10
N ILE A 187 24.63 -12.33 2.76
CA ILE A 187 25.84 -11.56 2.44
C ILE A 187 27.00 -12.06 3.29
N VAL A 188 28.14 -12.37 2.67
CA VAL A 188 29.37 -12.80 3.35
C VAL A 188 30.53 -11.95 2.85
N LEU A 189 31.32 -11.38 3.75
CA LEU A 189 32.52 -10.62 3.43
C LEU A 189 33.70 -11.58 3.25
N ASP A 190 34.22 -11.66 2.03
CA ASP A 190 35.33 -12.54 1.66
C ASP A 190 36.38 -11.76 0.87
N ALA A 191 37.40 -11.26 1.57
CA ALA A 191 38.51 -10.49 0.99
C ALA A 191 39.33 -11.27 -0.07
N ARG A 192 39.09 -12.57 -0.26
CA ARG A 192 39.72 -13.38 -1.32
C ARG A 192 38.99 -13.28 -2.65
N VAL A 193 37.72 -12.83 -2.65
CA VAL A 193 36.89 -12.68 -3.85
C VAL A 193 37.13 -11.31 -4.48
N ALA A 194 37.39 -11.29 -5.79
CA ALA A 194 37.47 -10.04 -6.54
C ALA A 194 36.06 -9.50 -6.85
N GLY A 195 35.65 -8.43 -6.17
CA GLY A 195 34.37 -7.76 -6.43
C GLY A 195 33.18 -8.40 -5.71
N ALA A 196 32.38 -9.20 -6.41
CA ALA A 196 31.18 -9.81 -5.84
C ALA A 196 30.72 -11.07 -6.61
N GLU A 197 30.63 -12.21 -5.92
CA GLU A 197 30.38 -13.54 -6.48
C GLU A 197 29.16 -14.20 -5.82
N LEU A 198 28.17 -14.60 -6.63
CA LEU A 198 26.98 -15.31 -6.15
C LEU A 198 27.20 -16.82 -6.24
N ARG A 199 27.04 -17.50 -5.10
CA ARG A 199 27.00 -18.96 -5.00
C ARG A 199 25.57 -19.39 -4.71
N ASP A 200 24.95 -20.09 -5.65
CA ASP A 200 23.60 -20.65 -5.48
C ASP A 200 23.73 -22.14 -5.15
N GLY A 201 23.31 -22.53 -3.94
CA GLY A 201 23.33 -23.93 -3.48
C GLY A 201 22.48 -24.89 -4.30
N ARG A 202 21.65 -24.41 -5.25
CA ARG A 202 20.95 -25.24 -6.25
C ARG A 202 21.88 -25.82 -7.33
N HIS A 203 23.11 -25.29 -7.43
CA HIS A 203 24.09 -25.67 -8.45
C HIS A 203 25.33 -26.38 -7.88
N SER A 204 25.22 -27.06 -6.74
CA SER A 204 26.19 -28.10 -6.38
C SER A 204 26.10 -29.24 -7.40
N GLN A 205 27.03 -29.23 -8.34
CA GLN A 205 27.20 -30.26 -9.35
C GLN A 205 27.30 -31.64 -8.65
N PRO A 206 26.58 -32.68 -9.09
CA PRO A 206 26.76 -34.01 -8.51
C PRO A 206 28.20 -34.44 -8.75
N CYS A 207 28.98 -34.57 -7.67
CA CYS A 207 30.34 -35.06 -7.74
C CYS A 207 30.33 -36.48 -8.29
N ALA A 208 30.75 -36.62 -9.54
CA ALA A 208 31.11 -37.90 -10.11
C ALA A 208 32.49 -38.31 -9.55
N ASP A 209 32.53 -38.63 -8.26
CA ASP A 209 33.47 -39.54 -7.61
C ASP A 209 33.07 -39.71 -6.14
N GLY A 210 32.68 -40.94 -5.79
CA GLY A 210 32.02 -41.24 -4.51
C GLY A 210 32.99 -41.47 -3.35
N ILE A 211 33.38 -40.41 -2.65
CA ILE A 211 33.79 -40.50 -1.22
C ILE A 211 33.12 -39.36 -0.43
N ALA A 212 31.98 -39.67 0.19
CA ALA A 212 31.30 -38.74 1.08
C ALA A 212 31.94 -38.78 2.48
N ALA A 213 32.70 -37.74 2.83
CA ALA A 213 33.13 -37.51 4.21
C ALA A 213 31.96 -36.92 5.03
N PRO A 214 31.54 -37.54 6.15
CA PRO A 214 30.50 -36.97 7.01
C PRO A 214 31.09 -35.86 7.88
N SER A 215 30.43 -34.71 7.92
CA SER A 215 30.68 -33.64 8.89
C SER A 215 29.36 -32.90 9.19
N PRO A 216 29.23 -32.34 10.41
CA PRO A 216 28.02 -32.62 11.19
C PRO A 216 26.82 -31.73 10.86
N GLN A 217 25.66 -32.29 11.16
CA GLN A 217 24.35 -31.66 11.01
C GLN A 217 24.19 -30.54 12.05
N THR A 218 24.21 -29.28 11.62
CA THR A 218 23.52 -28.20 12.33
C THR A 218 22.18 -27.99 11.64
N GLY A 219 21.10 -28.33 12.33
CA GLY A 219 19.78 -28.49 11.71
C GLY A 219 19.13 -27.18 11.27
N LEU A 220 19.11 -26.94 9.95
CA LEU A 220 18.01 -26.21 9.30
C LEU A 220 17.79 -26.79 7.90
N ALA A 221 16.75 -27.59 7.73
CA ALA A 221 16.52 -28.32 6.49
C ALA A 221 16.02 -27.41 5.36
N GLY A 222 16.68 -27.50 4.20
CA GLY A 222 15.97 -27.45 2.91
C GLY A 222 15.73 -26.10 2.23
N MET A 223 16.20 -24.96 2.76
CA MET A 223 16.24 -23.73 1.95
C MET A 223 17.55 -23.68 1.15
N ALA A 224 17.45 -23.67 -0.18
CA ALA A 224 18.61 -23.53 -1.05
C ALA A 224 19.14 -22.08 -0.98
N GLN A 225 19.97 -21.86 0.04
CA GLN A 225 20.46 -20.55 0.43
C GLN A 225 21.41 -20.00 -0.64
N ARG A 226 21.07 -18.82 -1.15
CA ARG A 226 21.97 -18.05 -2.01
C ARG A 226 22.93 -17.30 -1.11
N VAL A 227 24.22 -17.35 -1.44
CA VAL A 227 25.27 -16.66 -0.70
C VAL A 227 26.00 -15.73 -1.66
N LEU A 228 25.96 -14.42 -1.39
CA LEU A 228 26.74 -13.42 -2.11
C LEU A 228 28.02 -13.13 -1.33
N HIS A 229 29.14 -13.61 -1.85
CA HIS A 229 30.45 -13.24 -1.35
C HIS A 229 30.83 -11.86 -1.91
N ILE A 230 31.10 -10.91 -1.01
CA ILE A 230 31.53 -9.55 -1.32
C ILE A 230 33.03 -9.42 -1.02
N GLY A 231 33.79 -8.93 -2.00
CA GLY A 231 35.23 -8.69 -1.93
C GLY A 231 35.62 -7.50 -1.04
N LEU A 232 35.32 -7.60 0.25
CA LEU A 232 35.62 -6.61 1.27
C LEU A 232 36.27 -7.29 2.49
N PRO A 233 37.12 -6.58 3.26
CA PRO A 233 37.63 -7.06 4.53
C PRO A 233 36.50 -7.14 5.57
N GLN A 234 36.67 -8.01 6.56
CA GLN A 234 35.75 -8.13 7.71
C GLN A 234 35.69 -6.87 8.60
N SER A 235 36.61 -5.91 8.40
CA SER A 235 36.61 -4.59 9.01
C SER A 235 35.91 -3.50 8.17
N ALA A 236 35.24 -3.86 7.07
CA ALA A 236 34.52 -2.91 6.22
C ALA A 236 33.30 -2.33 6.95
N ASP A 237 33.03 -1.04 6.71
CA ASP A 237 31.91 -0.36 7.33
C ASP A 237 30.56 -0.64 6.62
N ALA A 238 29.47 -0.32 7.31
CA ALA A 238 28.10 -0.50 6.83
C ALA A 238 27.83 0.19 5.46
N THR A 239 28.46 1.34 5.19
CA THR A 239 28.32 2.07 3.92
C THR A 239 29.04 1.35 2.80
N GLN A 240 30.27 0.87 3.03
CA GLN A 240 31.03 0.08 2.06
C GLN A 240 30.28 -1.21 1.67
N ILE A 241 29.74 -1.92 2.66
CA ILE A 241 28.96 -3.16 2.44
C ILE A 241 27.69 -2.85 1.64
N ARG A 242 26.89 -1.86 2.06
CA ARG A 242 25.68 -1.42 1.35
C ARG A 242 25.98 -1.08 -0.10
N ASP A 243 26.98 -0.25 -0.35
CA ASP A 243 27.24 0.30 -1.68
C ASP A 243 27.76 -0.78 -2.64
N ALA A 244 28.56 -1.74 -2.13
CA ALA A 244 28.99 -2.92 -2.89
C ALA A 244 27.80 -3.84 -3.24
N VAL A 245 26.95 -4.16 -2.27
CA VAL A 245 25.76 -5.01 -2.45
C VAL A 245 24.74 -4.34 -3.37
N GLN A 246 24.43 -3.06 -3.19
CA GLN A 246 23.54 -2.30 -4.05
C GLN A 246 24.05 -2.26 -5.50
N SER A 247 25.36 -2.04 -5.69
CA SER A 247 25.97 -2.03 -7.02
C SER A 247 25.89 -3.40 -7.69
N TRP A 248 26.03 -4.49 -6.93
CA TRP A 248 25.83 -5.85 -7.45
C TRP A 248 24.35 -6.10 -7.80
N LEU A 249 23.41 -5.76 -6.92
CA LEU A 249 21.97 -5.91 -7.14
C LEU A 249 21.49 -5.15 -8.38
N GLN A 250 22.00 -3.93 -8.61
CA GLN A 250 21.68 -3.16 -9.82
C GLN A 250 22.22 -3.83 -11.09
N ARG A 251 23.43 -4.41 -11.06
CA ARG A 251 23.94 -5.19 -12.20
C ARG A 251 23.11 -6.44 -12.49
N GLN A 252 22.65 -7.16 -11.46
CA GLN A 252 21.74 -8.29 -11.64
C GLN A 252 20.37 -7.84 -12.18
N ALA A 253 19.83 -6.75 -11.63
CA ALA A 253 18.56 -6.18 -12.06
C ALA A 253 18.56 -5.84 -13.55
N ILE A 254 19.56 -5.10 -14.06
CA ILE A 254 19.57 -4.75 -15.49
C ILE A 254 19.71 -5.99 -16.38
N ALA A 255 20.61 -6.93 -16.06
CA ALA A 255 20.81 -8.15 -16.86
C ALA A 255 19.56 -9.05 -16.90
N LEU A 256 18.88 -9.21 -15.76
CA LEU A 256 17.61 -9.94 -15.69
C LEU A 256 16.51 -9.20 -16.48
N PHE A 257 16.35 -7.90 -16.25
CA PHE A 257 15.28 -7.13 -16.91
C PHE A 257 15.48 -7.08 -18.43
N GLU A 258 16.71 -6.97 -18.94
CA GLU A 258 16.98 -7.10 -20.38
C GLU A 258 16.51 -8.45 -20.93
N THR A 259 16.75 -9.54 -20.19
CA THR A 259 16.34 -10.89 -20.56
C THR A 259 14.82 -11.03 -20.58
N ARG A 260 14.13 -10.54 -19.53
CA ARG A 260 12.65 -10.61 -19.45
C ARG A 260 11.98 -9.67 -20.43
N CYS A 261 12.50 -8.45 -20.62
CA CYS A 261 12.02 -7.53 -21.65
C CYS A 261 12.15 -8.15 -23.04
N ARG A 262 13.26 -8.80 -23.38
CA ARG A 262 13.43 -9.48 -24.68
C ARG A 262 12.40 -10.59 -24.89
N HIS A 263 12.11 -11.39 -23.87
CA HIS A 263 11.12 -12.46 -23.91
C HIS A 263 9.70 -11.93 -24.21
N TYR A 264 9.21 -10.99 -23.40
CA TYR A 264 7.86 -10.45 -23.56
C TYR A 264 7.73 -9.51 -24.78
N ALA A 265 8.78 -8.78 -25.16
CA ALA A 265 8.77 -7.95 -26.36
C ALA A 265 8.57 -8.79 -27.64
N ALA A 266 9.20 -9.97 -27.71
CA ALA A 266 9.03 -10.89 -28.83
C ALA A 266 7.58 -11.42 -28.93
N GLN A 267 6.97 -11.78 -27.79
CA GLN A 267 5.58 -12.26 -27.75
C GLN A 267 4.57 -11.16 -28.10
N LEU A 268 4.77 -9.94 -27.59
CA LEU A 268 3.92 -8.78 -27.88
C LEU A 268 4.17 -8.14 -29.25
N GLY A 269 5.21 -8.57 -29.97
CA GLY A 269 5.64 -7.98 -31.25
C GLY A 269 6.01 -6.49 -31.14
N VAL A 270 6.60 -6.06 -30.01
CA VAL A 270 7.02 -4.68 -29.76
C VAL A 270 8.55 -4.56 -29.73
N ARG A 271 9.06 -3.34 -29.88
CA ARG A 271 10.50 -3.05 -29.78
C ARG A 271 10.79 -2.12 -28.60
N VAL A 272 11.59 -2.60 -27.66
CA VAL A 272 12.22 -1.74 -26.64
C VAL A 272 13.38 -1.00 -27.31
N ALA A 273 13.31 0.33 -27.37
CA ALA A 273 14.38 1.17 -27.90
C ALA A 273 15.48 1.40 -26.87
N ARG A 274 15.12 1.47 -25.58
CA ARG A 274 16.06 1.65 -24.47
C ARG A 274 15.47 1.13 -23.17
N LEU A 275 16.23 0.33 -22.42
CA LEU A 275 15.92 0.00 -21.03
C LEU A 275 16.79 0.83 -20.09
N ARG A 276 16.25 1.26 -18.95
CA ARG A 276 17.01 1.90 -17.86
C ARG A 276 16.51 1.45 -16.49
N LEU A 277 17.42 1.41 -15.52
CA LEU A 277 17.03 1.32 -14.12
C LEU A 277 16.45 2.63 -13.58
N SER A 278 15.59 2.49 -12.59
CA SER A 278 14.93 3.55 -11.83
C SER A 278 15.10 3.28 -10.32
N SER A 279 15.02 4.33 -9.51
CA SER A 279 14.95 4.26 -8.05
C SER A 279 13.70 4.97 -7.49
N ALA A 280 12.69 5.20 -8.34
CA ALA A 280 11.49 5.98 -8.01
C ALA A 280 10.74 5.44 -6.79
N GLN A 281 10.33 6.34 -5.88
CA GLN A 281 9.62 5.98 -4.65
C GLN A 281 8.13 5.72 -4.84
N THR A 282 7.58 6.03 -6.02
CA THR A 282 6.14 6.01 -6.29
C THR A 282 5.74 5.09 -7.43
N ARG A 283 6.66 4.32 -8.03
CA ARG A 283 6.34 3.45 -9.17
C ARG A 283 7.34 2.32 -9.40
N TRP A 284 6.83 1.21 -9.94
CA TRP A 284 7.60 0.04 -10.32
C TRP A 284 8.21 0.12 -11.73
N GLY A 285 7.55 0.82 -12.65
CA GLY A 285 8.09 1.09 -13.98
C GLY A 285 7.51 2.34 -14.65
N SER A 286 7.85 2.50 -15.92
CA SER A 286 7.14 3.31 -16.93
C SER A 286 7.67 2.96 -18.32
N ALA A 287 6.79 2.78 -19.30
CA ALA A 287 7.14 2.89 -20.71
C ALA A 287 6.82 4.28 -21.28
N SER A 288 7.17 4.50 -22.54
CA SER A 288 6.94 5.74 -23.29
C SER A 288 6.87 5.40 -24.78
N ALA A 289 6.12 6.19 -25.56
CA ALA A 289 5.86 5.93 -26.97
C ALA A 289 7.12 5.89 -27.88
N ASP A 290 8.25 6.42 -27.40
CA ASP A 290 9.56 6.32 -28.05
C ASP A 290 10.24 4.94 -27.88
N GLY A 291 9.62 4.01 -27.14
CA GLY A 291 10.19 2.71 -26.79
C GLY A 291 11.18 2.77 -25.61
N THR A 292 11.27 3.88 -24.88
CA THR A 292 12.05 3.94 -23.63
C THR A 292 11.25 3.31 -22.49
N VAL A 293 11.79 2.23 -21.92
CA VAL A 293 11.27 1.55 -20.73
C VAL A 293 12.18 1.84 -19.53
N ARG A 294 11.58 2.14 -18.38
CA ARG A 294 12.29 2.30 -17.11
C ARG A 294 11.71 1.32 -16.09
N LEU A 295 12.55 0.56 -15.40
CA LEU A 295 12.13 -0.39 -14.35
C LEU A 295 12.88 -0.10 -13.06
N ASN A 296 12.18 -0.15 -11.93
CA ASN A 296 12.76 0.09 -10.62
C ASN A 296 13.67 -1.08 -10.24
N TRP A 297 14.94 -0.81 -9.93
CA TRP A 297 15.91 -1.88 -9.65
C TRP A 297 15.49 -2.74 -8.43
N ARG A 298 14.72 -2.16 -7.50
CA ARG A 298 14.19 -2.84 -6.31
C ARG A 298 13.20 -3.98 -6.64
N LEU A 299 12.74 -4.11 -7.89
CA LEU A 299 12.01 -5.31 -8.33
C LEU A 299 12.83 -6.60 -8.13
N ILE A 300 14.16 -6.51 -8.10
CA ILE A 300 15.06 -7.66 -7.86
C ILE A 300 14.82 -8.36 -6.50
N HIS A 301 14.15 -7.70 -5.54
CA HIS A 301 13.80 -8.28 -4.25
C HIS A 301 12.57 -9.22 -4.32
N PHE A 302 11.71 -9.05 -5.32
CA PHE A 302 10.47 -9.82 -5.50
C PHE A 302 10.71 -11.10 -6.30
N SER A 303 9.75 -12.04 -6.27
CA SER A 303 9.78 -13.25 -7.09
C SER A 303 9.88 -12.90 -8.59
N LEU A 304 10.46 -13.83 -9.37
CA LEU A 304 10.52 -13.68 -10.84
C LEU A 304 9.12 -13.49 -11.46
N ALA A 305 8.09 -14.10 -10.88
CA ALA A 305 6.70 -13.94 -11.32
C ALA A 305 6.17 -12.50 -11.19
N SER A 306 6.57 -11.79 -10.13
CA SER A 306 6.22 -10.37 -9.94
C SER A 306 7.03 -9.46 -10.86
N ILE A 307 8.32 -9.76 -11.08
CA ILE A 307 9.17 -9.05 -12.06
C ILE A 307 8.55 -9.18 -13.46
N ASP A 308 8.17 -10.39 -13.83
CA ASP A 308 7.54 -10.70 -15.12
C ASP A 308 6.24 -9.93 -15.34
N TYR A 309 5.38 -9.86 -14.32
CA TYR A 309 4.14 -9.09 -14.39
C TYR A 309 4.41 -7.61 -14.67
N VAL A 310 5.35 -6.99 -13.97
CA VAL A 310 5.70 -5.58 -14.21
C VAL A 310 6.32 -5.41 -15.60
N VAL A 311 7.22 -6.30 -16.03
CA VAL A 311 7.81 -6.23 -17.38
C VAL A 311 6.74 -6.34 -18.46
N ALA A 312 5.83 -7.33 -18.37
CA ALA A 312 4.75 -7.51 -19.33
C ALA A 312 3.79 -6.29 -19.36
N HIS A 313 3.46 -5.74 -18.19
CA HIS A 313 2.64 -4.53 -18.05
C HIS A 313 3.30 -3.33 -18.76
N GLU A 314 4.57 -3.04 -18.47
CA GLU A 314 5.28 -1.91 -19.09
C GLU A 314 5.46 -2.10 -20.60
N LEU A 315 5.62 -3.33 -21.08
CA LEU A 315 5.70 -3.57 -22.53
C LEU A 315 4.34 -3.51 -23.22
N ALA A 316 3.24 -3.86 -22.56
CA ALA A 316 1.89 -3.67 -23.09
C ALA A 316 1.58 -2.19 -23.35
N HIS A 317 2.14 -1.27 -22.56
CA HIS A 317 2.03 0.16 -22.81
C HIS A 317 2.61 0.60 -24.17
N LEU A 318 3.57 -0.15 -24.75
CA LEU A 318 4.09 0.13 -26.10
C LEU A 318 3.08 -0.22 -27.23
N ARG A 319 1.97 -0.91 -26.91
CA ARG A 319 0.80 -1.08 -27.78
C ARG A 319 -0.29 -0.10 -27.43
N GLU A 320 -0.70 -0.08 -26.15
CA GLU A 320 -1.84 0.68 -25.66
C GLU A 320 -1.43 1.53 -24.45
N MET A 321 -1.31 2.84 -24.64
CA MET A 321 -0.80 3.72 -23.58
C MET A 321 -1.74 3.75 -22.38
N ASN A 322 -3.05 3.81 -22.59
CA ASN A 322 -4.05 3.95 -21.52
C ASN A 322 -4.52 2.59 -21.01
N HIS A 323 -4.71 2.41 -19.69
CA HIS A 323 -5.20 1.19 -19.01
C HIS A 323 -6.67 0.81 -19.30
N SER A 324 -7.10 1.00 -20.54
CA SER A 324 -8.40 0.59 -21.09
C SER A 324 -8.57 -0.93 -21.14
N ALA A 325 -9.76 -1.41 -21.49
CA ALA A 325 -9.98 -2.83 -21.75
C ALA A 325 -8.99 -3.41 -22.79
N ALA A 326 -8.69 -2.66 -23.86
CA ALA A 326 -7.74 -3.08 -24.90
C ALA A 326 -6.33 -3.31 -24.33
N PHE A 327 -5.86 -2.44 -23.41
CA PHE A 327 -4.58 -2.64 -22.72
C PHE A 327 -4.56 -3.94 -21.91
N TRP A 328 -5.64 -4.25 -21.18
CA TRP A 328 -5.71 -5.48 -20.39
C TRP A 328 -5.79 -6.75 -21.26
N GLU A 329 -6.40 -6.69 -22.45
CA GLU A 329 -6.29 -7.79 -23.42
C GLU A 329 -4.85 -7.98 -23.95
N VAL A 330 -4.11 -6.89 -24.18
CA VAL A 330 -2.68 -6.97 -24.54
C VAL A 330 -1.88 -7.65 -23.43
N VAL A 331 -2.09 -7.28 -22.15
CA VAL A 331 -1.44 -7.96 -21.01
C VAL A 331 -1.85 -9.44 -20.95
N ARG A 332 -3.14 -9.75 -21.03
CA ARG A 332 -3.67 -11.12 -20.96
C ARG A 332 -3.12 -12.02 -22.07
N SER A 333 -2.88 -11.48 -23.26
CA SER A 333 -2.36 -12.23 -24.42
C SER A 333 -0.99 -12.90 -24.18
N VAL A 334 -0.18 -12.37 -23.25
CA VAL A 334 1.13 -12.94 -22.86
C VAL A 334 1.19 -13.40 -21.41
N MET A 335 0.20 -13.04 -20.59
CA MET A 335 0.10 -13.41 -19.18
C MET A 335 -1.36 -13.64 -18.78
N PRO A 336 -1.93 -14.83 -19.05
CA PRO A 336 -3.33 -15.13 -18.74
C PRO A 336 -3.69 -15.12 -17.25
N ASP A 337 -2.69 -15.17 -16.37
CA ASP A 337 -2.81 -15.21 -14.91
C ASP A 337 -2.41 -13.88 -14.23
N TYR A 338 -2.42 -12.77 -14.98
CA TYR A 338 -1.92 -11.47 -14.51
C TYR A 338 -2.67 -10.94 -13.28
N GLU A 339 -3.95 -11.23 -13.12
CA GLU A 339 -4.75 -10.80 -11.98
C GLU A 339 -4.20 -11.36 -10.66
N SER A 340 -3.72 -12.61 -10.65
CA SER A 340 -3.09 -13.25 -9.49
C SER A 340 -1.74 -12.61 -9.17
N ARG A 341 -0.90 -12.39 -10.20
CA ARG A 341 0.44 -11.79 -10.06
C ARG A 341 0.38 -10.33 -9.63
N ARG A 342 -0.62 -9.57 -10.09
CA ARG A 342 -0.92 -8.20 -9.61
C ARG A 342 -1.23 -8.17 -8.12
N GLY A 343 -1.84 -9.21 -7.57
CA GLY A 343 -2.04 -9.38 -6.13
C GLY A 343 -0.71 -9.49 -5.39
N GLN A 344 0.13 -10.45 -5.79
CA GLN A 344 1.42 -10.77 -5.14
C GLN A 344 2.38 -9.57 -5.04
N LEU A 345 2.33 -8.63 -6.00
CA LEU A 345 3.16 -7.42 -5.97
C LEU A 345 2.77 -6.43 -4.85
N LYS A 346 1.51 -6.44 -4.38
CA LYS A 346 1.03 -5.52 -3.34
C LYS A 346 1.55 -5.88 -1.93
N ASP A 347 1.79 -7.16 -1.69
CA ASP A 347 2.14 -7.69 -0.37
C ASP A 347 3.65 -7.82 -0.16
N GLY A 348 4.44 -7.79 -1.24
CA GLY A 348 5.89 -7.96 -1.19
C GLY A 348 6.62 -6.80 -0.50
N GLN A 349 7.54 -7.15 0.41
CA GLN A 349 8.33 -6.20 1.18
C GLN A 349 9.60 -5.78 0.43
N VAL A 350 10.00 -4.53 0.61
CA VAL A 350 11.17 -3.94 -0.05
C VAL A 350 12.16 -3.49 1.02
N PRO A 351 13.37 -4.06 1.10
CA PRO A 351 14.39 -3.58 2.03
C PRO A 351 14.73 -2.10 1.80
N VAL A 352 14.92 -1.38 2.90
CA VAL A 352 15.27 0.04 2.95
C VAL A 352 16.79 0.15 3.14
N PHE A 353 17.43 0.88 2.23
CA PHE A 353 18.89 0.94 2.03
C PHE A 353 19.49 2.22 2.64
N ASP A 354 18.84 2.83 3.63
CA ASP A 354 19.21 4.14 4.18
C ASP A 354 20.38 4.04 5.18
#